data_AF-A0A523TZ90-F1
#
_entry.id   AF-A0A523TZ90-F1
#
_cell.length_a   1.000
_cell.length_b   1.000
_cell.length_c   1.000
_cell.angle_alpha   90.00
_cell.angle_beta   90.00
_cell.angle_gamma   90.00
#
_symmetry.space_group_name_H-M   'P 1'
#
loop_
_entity.id
_entity.type
_entity.pdbx_description
1 polymer ?
#
loop_
_entity_poly.entity_id
_entity_poly.type
_entity_poly.pdbx_seq_one_letter_code
_entity_poly.pdbx_strand_id
1 'polypeptide(L)'
;MKRAVILSLTMIIAVIFAMPGCGQSHKSSRGGFAVTGTGSGSGSGTNTNTNTGNGAPASATASDLVISIKLDAQASSLERIRAGIESVNSKLWTAVHGQNYFREVTIRDKTDDQSPGEWPEGHIWIGDPEGTTIGPGTPYDGFPAGIWWLGSRAGVILLPGRFYQQGLLHEWGHFMMDRKNEEYDCMKCFMGRGVPGNTPTGYCDGSNCSVSDPCWDKYFSKAQPSWIHPASHDADPPAINFIITDN
;
A
#
# COMPACT_ATOMS: atom_id res chain seq x y z
N MET A 1 27.07 -52.49 30.84
CA MET A 1 26.68 -51.08 30.60
C MET A 1 25.58 -51.00 29.52
N LYS A 2 24.32 -51.34 29.83
CA LYS A 2 23.16 -51.23 28.91
C LYS A 2 21.82 -51.06 29.63
N ARG A 3 21.77 -50.34 30.77
CA ARG A 3 20.52 -50.17 31.55
C ARG A 3 20.23 -48.74 32.04
N ALA A 4 21.00 -47.74 31.60
CA ALA A 4 20.87 -46.36 32.12
C ALA A 4 20.30 -45.33 31.11
N VAL A 5 19.89 -45.73 29.91
CA VAL A 5 19.47 -44.77 28.85
C VAL A 5 17.95 -44.79 28.59
N ILE A 6 17.20 -45.73 29.15
CA ILE A 6 15.76 -45.91 28.83
C ILE A 6 14.82 -45.14 29.79
N LEU A 7 15.32 -44.60 30.91
CA LEU A 7 14.48 -43.92 31.91
C LEU A 7 14.32 -42.40 31.71
N SER A 8 15.09 -41.77 30.83
CA SER A 8 15.02 -40.31 30.63
C SER A 8 14.11 -39.87 29.47
N LEU A 9 13.59 -40.81 28.66
CA LEU A 9 12.77 -40.48 27.49
C LEU A 9 11.26 -40.47 27.77
N THR A 10 10.80 -40.99 28.91
CA THR A 10 9.37 -41.15 29.20
C THR A 10 8.77 -40.00 30.02
N MET A 11 9.58 -39.07 30.53
CA MET A 11 9.11 -37.99 31.42
C MET A 11 8.83 -36.65 30.73
N ILE A 12 9.16 -36.49 29.44
CA ILE A 12 8.93 -35.23 28.70
C ILE A 12 7.61 -35.24 27.89
N ILE A 13 7.02 -36.41 27.65
CA ILE A 13 5.78 -36.52 26.85
C ILE A 13 4.50 -36.28 27.69
N ALA A 14 4.60 -36.20 29.01
CA ALA A 14 3.43 -36.09 29.90
C ALA A 14 2.99 -34.65 30.27
N VAL A 15 3.61 -33.59 29.70
CA VAL A 15 3.33 -32.19 30.11
C VAL A 15 2.57 -31.37 29.04
N ILE A 16 2.14 -31.96 27.91
CA ILE A 16 1.46 -31.22 26.82
C ILE A 16 -0.02 -31.65 26.64
N PHE A 17 -0.74 -31.98 27.71
CA PHE A 17 -2.19 -32.30 27.61
C PHE A 17 -3.08 -31.70 28.71
N ALA A 18 -2.73 -30.53 29.23
CA ALA A 18 -3.62 -29.81 30.13
C ALA A 18 -3.57 -28.30 29.88
N MET A 19 -4.24 -27.83 28.82
CA MET A 19 -4.77 -26.47 28.81
C MET A 19 -6.29 -26.54 28.63
N PRO A 20 -7.09 -26.02 29.59
CA PRO A 20 -8.53 -25.95 29.47
C PRO A 20 -8.94 -24.94 28.40
N GLY A 21 -9.90 -25.36 27.56
CA GLY A 21 -10.53 -24.51 26.58
C GLY A 21 -11.23 -23.31 27.22
N CYS A 22 -10.87 -22.12 26.78
CA CYS A 22 -11.72 -20.95 26.88
C CYS A 22 -12.39 -20.75 25.52
N GLY A 23 -13.53 -21.41 25.35
CA GLY A 23 -14.48 -21.06 24.30
C GLY A 23 -15.23 -19.80 24.73
N GLN A 24 -14.95 -18.69 24.07
CA GLN A 24 -15.91 -17.58 23.98
C GLN A 24 -16.43 -17.52 22.55
N SER A 25 -17.50 -18.27 22.34
CA SER A 25 -18.35 -18.15 21.17
C SER A 25 -19.10 -16.83 21.29
N HIS A 26 -18.58 -15.76 20.70
CA HIS A 26 -19.37 -14.55 20.52
C HIS A 26 -20.37 -14.80 19.40
N LYS A 27 -21.63 -15.01 19.81
CA LYS A 27 -22.81 -14.83 18.96
C LYS A 27 -22.84 -13.36 18.52
N SER A 28 -22.36 -13.07 17.32
CA SER A 28 -22.72 -11.83 16.64
C SER A 28 -24.19 -11.95 16.21
N SER A 29 -25.05 -11.20 16.88
CA SER A 29 -26.45 -11.05 16.53
C SER A 29 -26.57 -10.26 15.23
N ARG A 30 -27.06 -10.97 14.21
CA ARG A 30 -27.66 -10.50 12.97
C ARG A 30 -28.25 -9.08 13.02
N GLY A 31 -27.74 -8.19 12.16
CA GLY A 31 -28.55 -7.23 11.43
C GLY A 31 -28.82 -7.79 10.04
N GLY A 32 -29.91 -8.54 9.90
CA GLY A 32 -30.31 -9.11 8.62
C GLY A 32 -30.87 -8.02 7.71
N PHE A 33 -30.16 -7.73 6.61
CA PHE A 33 -30.78 -7.14 5.43
C PHE A 33 -31.09 -8.26 4.45
N ALA A 34 -32.35 -8.37 4.08
CA ALA A 34 -32.78 -9.18 2.95
C ALA A 34 -32.30 -8.50 1.67
N VAL A 35 -31.47 -9.18 0.87
CA VAL A 35 -31.24 -8.81 -0.53
C VAL A 35 -31.40 -10.07 -1.36
N THR A 36 -32.62 -10.29 -1.81
CA THR A 36 -32.93 -11.08 -3.00
C THR A 36 -32.76 -10.16 -4.19
N GLY A 37 -31.83 -10.47 -5.08
CA GLY A 37 -31.62 -9.70 -6.31
C GLY A 37 -30.70 -10.45 -7.27
N THR A 38 -31.24 -11.45 -7.98
CA THR A 38 -30.65 -11.93 -9.22
C THR A 38 -30.89 -10.86 -10.29
N GLY A 39 -29.97 -9.91 -10.42
CA GLY A 39 -30.02 -8.86 -11.43
C GLY A 39 -28.78 -8.91 -12.31
N SER A 40 -28.92 -9.46 -13.51
CA SER A 40 -28.02 -9.18 -14.62
C SER A 40 -28.24 -7.72 -15.06
N GLY A 41 -27.37 -6.81 -14.64
CA GLY A 41 -27.47 -5.39 -14.98
C GLY A 41 -26.11 -4.83 -15.41
N SER A 42 -26.01 -4.39 -16.66
CA SER A 42 -24.95 -3.51 -17.15
C SER A 42 -25.11 -2.15 -16.47
N GLY A 43 -24.32 -1.89 -15.42
CA GLY A 43 -24.37 -0.66 -14.65
C GLY A 43 -23.38 0.37 -15.15
N SER A 44 -23.87 1.51 -15.64
CA SER A 44 -23.09 2.75 -15.71
C SER A 44 -22.96 3.29 -14.29
N GLY A 45 -21.75 3.22 -13.72
CA GLY A 45 -21.47 3.65 -12.36
C GLY A 45 -21.67 5.15 -12.19
N THR A 46 -22.67 5.54 -11.39
CA THR A 46 -22.84 6.93 -10.94
C THR A 46 -22.15 7.08 -9.59
N ASN A 47 -20.98 7.72 -9.58
CA ASN A 47 -20.21 7.98 -8.36
C ASN A 47 -20.97 8.92 -7.43
N THR A 48 -21.41 8.40 -6.28
CA THR A 48 -21.97 9.22 -5.18
C THR A 48 -20.93 9.26 -4.06
N ASN A 49 -19.98 10.19 -4.14
CA ASN A 49 -19.02 10.43 -3.05
C ASN A 49 -19.63 11.47 -2.07
N THR A 50 -20.11 11.01 -0.91
CA THR A 50 -20.39 11.87 0.25
C THR A 50 -19.15 11.95 1.13
N ASN A 51 -18.15 12.75 0.74
CA ASN A 51 -17.02 13.05 1.60
C ASN A 51 -17.08 14.52 2.04
N THR A 52 -17.33 14.74 3.33
CA THR A 52 -17.35 16.05 4.02
C THR A 52 -15.94 16.56 4.31
N GLY A 53 -15.01 16.45 3.36
CA GLY A 53 -13.67 16.99 3.52
C GLY A 53 -13.72 18.52 3.57
N ASN A 54 -13.33 19.10 4.71
CA ASN A 54 -12.96 20.51 4.76
C ASN A 54 -11.94 20.76 3.63
N GLY A 55 -12.13 21.81 2.84
CA GLY A 55 -11.30 22.08 1.66
C GLY A 55 -9.82 22.02 1.99
N ALA A 56 -9.02 21.54 1.03
CA ALA A 56 -7.58 21.36 1.22
C ALA A 56 -6.92 22.65 1.75
N PRO A 57 -5.97 22.56 2.69
CA PRO A 57 -5.22 23.73 3.12
C PRO A 57 -4.54 24.35 1.91
N ALA A 58 -4.57 25.69 1.81
CA ALA A 58 -4.14 26.43 0.62
C ALA A 58 -2.67 26.19 0.22
N SER A 59 -1.87 25.59 1.10
CA SER A 59 -0.45 25.27 0.89
C SER A 59 -0.16 23.81 0.54
N ALA A 60 -1.16 22.92 0.55
CA ALA A 60 -0.94 21.51 0.23
C ALA A 60 -0.91 21.28 -1.29
N THR A 61 0.07 20.49 -1.75
CA THR A 61 0.19 20.10 -3.15
C THR A 61 -0.82 19.00 -3.47
N ALA A 62 -1.69 19.26 -4.45
CA ALA A 62 -2.58 18.26 -5.02
C ALA A 62 -1.83 17.44 -6.07
N SER A 63 -1.86 16.11 -5.95
CA SER A 63 -1.31 15.19 -6.93
C SER A 63 -2.43 14.38 -7.58
N ASP A 64 -2.36 14.22 -8.91
CA ASP A 64 -3.25 13.33 -9.64
C ASP A 64 -2.51 12.04 -9.98
N LEU A 65 -3.19 10.90 -9.91
CA LEU A 65 -2.63 9.59 -10.22
C LEU A 65 -3.41 8.90 -11.32
N VAL A 66 -2.69 8.22 -12.20
CA VAL A 66 -3.27 7.26 -13.14
C VAL A 66 -2.74 5.87 -12.81
N ILE A 67 -3.66 4.94 -12.57
CA ILE A 67 -3.39 3.53 -12.29
C ILE A 67 -3.90 2.73 -13.48
N SER A 68 -2.99 2.10 -14.23
CA SER A 68 -3.31 1.21 -15.35
C SER A 68 -3.19 -0.25 -14.89
N ILE A 69 -4.22 -1.06 -15.13
CA ILE A 69 -4.26 -2.47 -14.79
C ILE A 69 -4.23 -3.29 -16.09
N LYS A 70 -3.32 -4.26 -16.15
CA LYS A 70 -3.07 -5.01 -17.40
C LYS A 70 -4.17 -5.99 -17.73
N LEU A 71 -4.51 -6.77 -16.71
CA LEU A 71 -5.47 -7.85 -16.81
C LEU A 71 -6.85 -7.30 -16.50
N ASP A 72 -7.87 -7.97 -17.04
CA ASP A 72 -9.28 -7.77 -16.69
C ASP A 72 -9.46 -8.07 -15.19
N ALA A 73 -9.63 -7.02 -14.39
CA ALA A 73 -9.71 -7.10 -12.94
C ALA A 73 -11.14 -7.32 -12.50
N GLN A 74 -11.37 -8.19 -11.52
CA GLN A 74 -12.71 -8.30 -10.96
C GLN A 74 -13.11 -6.99 -10.27
N ALA A 75 -14.39 -6.64 -10.26
CA ALA A 75 -14.90 -5.47 -9.55
C ALA A 75 -14.43 -5.42 -8.07
N SER A 76 -14.33 -6.57 -7.40
CA SER A 76 -13.79 -6.66 -6.04
C SER A 76 -12.30 -6.30 -5.93
N SER A 77 -11.53 -6.50 -6.99
CA SER A 77 -10.13 -6.05 -7.06
C SER A 77 -10.04 -4.55 -7.28
N LEU A 78 -10.87 -3.98 -8.15
CA LEU A 78 -10.95 -2.54 -8.36
C LEU A 78 -11.30 -1.81 -7.06
N GLU A 79 -12.30 -2.30 -6.31
CA GLU A 79 -12.65 -1.74 -5.00
C GLU A 79 -11.53 -1.91 -3.96
N ARG A 80 -10.81 -3.04 -3.98
CA ARG A 80 -9.66 -3.25 -3.10
C ARG A 80 -8.51 -2.31 -3.44
N ILE A 81 -8.25 -2.03 -4.71
CA ILE A 81 -7.25 -1.06 -5.16
C ILE A 81 -7.66 0.34 -4.71
N ARG A 82 -8.93 0.73 -4.94
CA ARG A 82 -9.50 2.00 -4.47
C ARG A 82 -9.29 2.19 -2.96
N ALA A 83 -9.73 1.23 -2.14
CA ALA A 83 -9.56 1.29 -0.69
C ALA A 83 -8.07 1.31 -0.27
N GLY A 84 -7.22 0.59 -1.01
CA GLY A 84 -5.77 0.64 -0.85
C GLY A 84 -5.22 2.05 -1.08
N ILE A 85 -5.67 2.74 -2.11
CA ILE A 85 -5.24 4.11 -2.45
C ILE A 85 -5.73 5.13 -1.42
N GLU A 86 -6.96 4.99 -0.92
CA GLU A 86 -7.45 5.82 0.19
C GLU A 86 -6.54 5.69 1.43
N SER A 87 -6.14 4.45 1.77
CA SER A 87 -5.18 4.19 2.84
C SER A 87 -3.80 4.78 2.56
N VAL A 88 -3.31 4.69 1.32
CA VAL A 88 -2.04 5.32 0.90
C VAL A 88 -2.12 6.84 1.01
N ASN A 89 -3.23 7.48 0.62
CA ASN A 89 -3.40 8.92 0.72
C ASN A 89 -3.31 9.41 2.17
N SER A 90 -3.95 8.71 3.11
CA SER A 90 -3.85 9.01 4.54
C SER A 90 -2.41 8.86 5.07
N LYS A 91 -1.72 7.79 4.66
CA LYS A 91 -0.30 7.57 5.00
C LYS A 91 0.60 8.64 4.39
N LEU A 92 0.40 9.01 3.13
CA LEU A 92 1.16 10.03 2.43
C LEU A 92 0.99 11.38 3.12
N TRP A 93 -0.26 11.77 3.40
CA TRP A 93 -0.59 12.98 4.11
C TRP A 93 0.16 13.10 5.43
N THR A 94 0.12 12.05 6.23
CA THR A 94 0.87 11.98 7.49
C THR A 94 2.38 12.05 7.26
N ALA A 95 2.88 11.27 6.30
CA ALA A 95 4.30 11.14 5.97
C ALA A 95 4.94 12.46 5.52
N VAL A 96 4.14 13.32 4.87
CA VAL A 96 4.57 14.64 4.39
C VAL A 96 3.95 15.78 5.17
N HIS A 97 3.50 15.51 6.40
CA HIS A 97 2.99 16.51 7.34
C HIS A 97 1.89 17.42 6.77
N GLY A 98 0.96 16.85 6.04
CA GLY A 98 -0.20 17.53 5.46
C GLY A 98 0.12 18.41 4.25
N GLN A 99 1.24 18.16 3.57
CA GLN A 99 1.68 19.00 2.46
C GLN A 99 1.46 18.39 1.07
N ASN A 100 0.99 17.14 0.99
CA ASN A 100 0.64 16.48 -0.26
C ASN A 100 -0.50 15.49 -0.04
N TYR A 101 -1.41 15.42 -1.02
CA TYR A 101 -2.50 14.46 -1.07
C TYR A 101 -2.83 14.11 -2.52
N PHE A 102 -3.50 12.98 -2.70
CA PHE A 102 -4.11 12.62 -3.98
C PHE A 102 -5.45 13.31 -4.15
N ARG A 103 -5.56 14.15 -5.17
CA ARG A 103 -6.79 14.85 -5.51
C ARG A 103 -7.67 14.00 -6.42
N GLU A 104 -7.09 13.50 -7.51
CA GLU A 104 -7.80 12.67 -8.48
C GLU A 104 -7.03 11.38 -8.72
N VAL A 105 -7.74 10.25 -8.75
CA VAL A 105 -7.16 8.95 -9.07
C VAL A 105 -8.00 8.31 -10.16
N THR A 106 -7.39 8.13 -11.32
CA THR A 106 -7.99 7.40 -12.44
C THR A 106 -7.49 5.96 -12.43
N ILE A 107 -8.38 5.00 -12.22
CA ILE A 107 -8.12 3.56 -12.35
C ILE A 107 -8.64 3.11 -13.72
N ARG A 108 -7.76 2.61 -14.57
CA ARG A 108 -8.09 2.09 -15.90
C ARG A 108 -7.87 0.59 -15.90
N ASP A 109 -8.94 -0.16 -16.08
CA ASP A 109 -8.86 -1.61 -16.16
C ASP A 109 -8.57 -2.09 -17.59
N LYS A 110 -7.91 -3.24 -17.69
CA LYS A 110 -7.64 -3.96 -18.95
C LYS A 110 -7.09 -3.05 -20.04
N THR A 111 -6.00 -2.36 -19.73
CA THR A 111 -5.41 -1.39 -20.65
C THR A 111 -4.29 -1.99 -21.50
N ASP A 112 -4.31 -1.65 -22.79
CA ASP A 112 -3.26 -1.98 -23.75
C ASP A 112 -2.16 -0.91 -23.80
N ASP A 113 -2.27 0.16 -23.00
CA ASP A 113 -1.25 1.22 -22.83
C ASP A 113 0.06 0.69 -22.21
N GLN A 114 0.22 -0.63 -22.17
CA GLN A 114 1.27 -1.37 -21.50
C GLN A 114 2.37 -1.92 -22.40
N SER A 115 2.40 -1.50 -23.66
CA SER A 115 3.41 -1.93 -24.60
C SER A 115 4.81 -1.41 -24.16
N PRO A 116 5.87 -2.24 -24.16
CA PRO A 116 7.22 -1.78 -23.84
C PRO A 116 7.65 -0.64 -24.78
N GLY A 117 7.69 0.59 -24.25
CA GLY A 117 8.06 1.80 -25.01
C GLY A 117 7.05 2.95 -24.99
N GLU A 118 5.80 2.70 -24.56
CA GLU A 118 4.72 3.73 -24.52
C GLU A 118 4.31 4.13 -23.10
N TRP A 119 5.22 3.92 -22.14
CA TRP A 119 4.94 4.05 -20.71
C TRP A 119 4.82 5.54 -20.38
N PRO A 120 3.63 6.11 -20.14
CA PRO A 120 3.51 7.52 -19.88
C PRO A 120 4.08 7.79 -18.49
N GLU A 121 4.89 8.85 -18.37
CA GLU A 121 5.50 9.20 -17.08
C GLU A 121 4.43 9.50 -16.02
N GLY A 122 4.70 9.13 -14.77
CA GLY A 122 3.80 9.37 -13.65
C GLY A 122 2.62 8.39 -13.53
N HIS A 123 2.65 7.27 -14.27
CA HIS A 123 1.66 6.21 -14.15
C HIS A 123 2.07 5.13 -13.14
N ILE A 124 1.08 4.54 -12.46
CA ILE A 124 1.22 3.35 -11.61
C ILE A 124 0.61 2.16 -12.35
N TRP A 125 1.32 1.04 -12.34
CA TRP A 125 0.99 -0.12 -13.18
C TRP A 125 0.78 -1.33 -12.30
N ILE A 126 -0.37 -1.98 -12.45
CA ILE A 126 -0.70 -3.18 -11.70
C ILE A 126 -0.76 -4.36 -12.66
N GLY A 127 0.20 -5.26 -12.55
CA GLY A 127 0.37 -6.37 -13.48
C GLY A 127 -0.68 -7.47 -13.30
N ASP A 128 -0.96 -7.83 -12.05
CA ASP A 128 -1.86 -8.93 -11.70
C ASP A 128 -2.59 -8.61 -10.39
N PRO A 129 -3.73 -7.91 -10.48
CA PRO A 129 -4.45 -7.42 -9.30
C PRO A 129 -5.03 -8.57 -8.45
N GLU A 130 -5.27 -9.73 -9.06
CA GLU A 130 -5.79 -10.93 -8.40
C GLU A 130 -4.68 -11.74 -7.70
N GLY A 131 -3.44 -11.62 -8.18
CA GLY A 131 -2.30 -12.44 -7.76
C GLY A 131 -2.38 -13.87 -8.29
N THR A 132 -2.94 -14.05 -9.49
CA THR A 132 -3.16 -15.34 -10.16
C THR A 132 -1.96 -15.86 -10.96
N THR A 133 -1.13 -14.96 -11.46
CA THR A 133 0.08 -15.20 -12.27
C THR A 133 1.35 -15.25 -11.44
N ILE A 134 1.31 -14.73 -10.22
CA ILE A 134 2.34 -14.93 -9.21
C ILE A 134 2.14 -16.33 -8.65
N GLY A 135 2.91 -17.30 -9.16
CA GLY A 135 2.86 -18.68 -8.68
C GLY A 135 3.02 -18.79 -7.16
N PRO A 136 2.76 -19.95 -6.54
CA PRO A 136 2.78 -20.16 -5.08
C PRO A 136 4.16 -19.99 -4.39
N GLY A 137 5.11 -19.32 -5.03
CA GLY A 137 6.48 -19.12 -4.58
C GLY A 137 6.69 -17.84 -3.77
N THR A 138 6.36 -17.88 -2.49
CA THR A 138 7.26 -17.75 -1.33
C THR A 138 6.41 -17.51 -0.08
N PRO A 139 6.74 -18.11 1.08
CA PRO A 139 5.91 -18.13 2.29
C PRO A 139 5.90 -16.80 3.06
N TYR A 140 6.09 -15.68 2.37
CA TYR A 140 5.84 -14.36 2.94
C TYR A 140 4.42 -13.97 2.58
N ASP A 141 3.47 -14.40 3.41
CA ASP A 141 2.10 -13.90 3.40
C ASP A 141 2.13 -12.35 3.40
N GLY A 142 2.05 -11.73 2.22
CA GLY A 142 2.05 -10.27 2.07
C GLY A 142 3.02 -9.67 1.05
N PHE A 143 3.95 -10.43 0.46
CA PHE A 143 4.80 -9.93 -0.63
C PHE A 143 4.50 -10.66 -1.94
N PRO A 144 3.62 -10.11 -2.80
CA PRO A 144 3.46 -10.64 -4.16
C PRO A 144 4.83 -10.54 -4.85
N ALA A 145 5.42 -11.69 -5.17
CA ALA A 145 6.72 -11.75 -5.81
C ALA A 145 6.68 -11.03 -7.16
N GLY A 146 7.31 -9.87 -7.20
CA GLY A 146 7.69 -9.22 -8.42
C GLY A 146 8.57 -8.02 -8.09
N ILE A 147 9.42 -7.70 -9.05
CA ILE A 147 10.48 -6.73 -8.82
C ILE A 147 9.88 -5.33 -8.95
N TRP A 148 9.95 -4.56 -7.87
CA TRP A 148 9.65 -3.14 -7.86
C TRP A 148 10.80 -2.44 -8.58
N TRP A 149 10.54 -1.95 -9.79
CA TRP A 149 11.46 -1.08 -10.48
C TRP A 149 10.71 0.22 -10.71
N LEU A 150 11.25 1.33 -10.20
CA LEU A 150 11.26 2.53 -11.02
C LEU A 150 12.08 2.19 -12.26
N GLY A 151 11.39 1.91 -13.37
CA GLY A 151 12.06 1.86 -14.66
C GLY A 151 12.79 3.19 -14.85
N SER A 152 14.13 3.16 -14.79
CA SER A 152 15.03 4.31 -14.69
C SER A 152 15.00 5.27 -15.91
N ARG A 153 13.96 5.18 -16.74
CA ARG A 153 13.78 5.93 -17.98
C ARG A 153 12.41 6.59 -18.16
N ALA A 154 11.41 6.33 -17.32
CA ALA A 154 10.06 6.87 -17.57
C ALA A 154 9.23 7.21 -16.31
N GLY A 155 9.79 7.23 -15.10
CA GLY A 155 9.01 7.65 -13.92
C GLY A 155 7.73 6.83 -13.68
N VAL A 156 7.77 5.54 -14.00
CA VAL A 156 6.65 4.61 -13.81
C VAL A 156 6.88 3.73 -12.59
N ILE A 157 5.82 3.55 -11.81
CA ILE A 157 5.78 2.66 -10.66
C ILE A 157 5.12 1.34 -11.08
N LEU A 158 5.89 0.25 -11.13
CA LEU A 158 5.35 -1.09 -11.41
C LEU A 158 5.07 -1.85 -10.11
N LEU A 159 3.80 -2.22 -9.93
CA LEU A 159 3.31 -3.10 -8.88
C LEU A 159 2.93 -4.46 -9.52
N PRO A 160 3.84 -5.43 -9.56
CA PRO A 160 3.69 -6.65 -10.38
C PRO A 160 2.60 -7.62 -9.91
N GLY A 161 1.98 -7.37 -8.76
CA GLY A 161 0.92 -8.21 -8.21
C GLY A 161 -0.12 -7.41 -7.45
N ARG A 162 -0.58 -7.97 -6.33
CA ARG A 162 -1.54 -7.29 -5.45
C ARG A 162 -1.03 -5.91 -5.03
N PHE A 163 -1.97 -4.99 -4.91
CA PHE A 163 -1.70 -3.62 -4.47
C PHE A 163 -0.98 -3.60 -3.12
N TYR A 164 0.24 -3.04 -3.10
CA TYR A 164 1.11 -3.01 -1.94
C TYR A 164 1.40 -1.56 -1.53
N GLN A 165 0.75 -1.13 -0.45
CA GLN A 165 0.73 0.27 -0.01
C GLN A 165 2.12 0.83 0.31
N GLN A 166 2.94 0.05 1.04
CA GLN A 166 4.28 0.50 1.41
C GLN A 166 5.19 0.58 0.17
N GLY A 167 5.11 -0.38 -0.74
CA GLY A 167 5.85 -0.33 -2.00
C GLY A 167 5.45 0.90 -2.82
N LEU A 168 4.16 1.21 -2.91
CA LEU A 168 3.73 2.43 -3.59
C LEU A 168 4.33 3.70 -2.97
N LEU A 169 4.32 3.85 -1.65
CA LEU A 169 4.91 5.03 -0.99
C LEU A 169 6.44 5.09 -1.13
N HIS A 170 7.09 3.93 -1.14
CA HIS A 170 8.52 3.82 -1.39
C HIS A 170 8.88 4.31 -2.80
N GLU A 171 8.23 3.76 -3.82
CA GLU A 171 8.45 4.14 -5.21
C GLU A 171 7.97 5.56 -5.52
N TRP A 172 6.88 6.02 -4.90
CA TRP A 172 6.45 7.42 -4.99
C TRP A 172 7.50 8.37 -4.44
N GLY A 173 8.19 7.98 -3.35
CA GLY A 173 9.31 8.73 -2.82
C GLY A 173 10.43 8.89 -3.85
N HIS A 174 10.85 7.79 -4.48
CA HIS A 174 11.83 7.83 -5.58
C HIS A 174 11.41 8.77 -6.70
N PHE A 175 10.15 8.67 -7.17
CA PHE A 175 9.60 9.50 -8.23
C PHE A 175 9.63 11.00 -7.86
N MET A 176 9.08 11.36 -6.70
CA MET A 176 8.96 12.76 -6.28
C MET A 176 10.31 13.44 -6.02
N MET A 177 11.30 12.66 -5.60
CA MET A 177 12.60 13.17 -5.19
C MET A 177 13.67 13.10 -6.29
N ASP A 178 13.37 12.46 -7.42
CA ASP A 178 14.38 12.01 -8.40
C ASP A 178 15.58 11.32 -7.71
N ARG A 179 15.28 10.52 -6.68
CA ARG A 179 16.29 9.81 -5.88
C ARG A 179 16.40 8.39 -6.40
N LYS A 180 17.63 7.94 -6.67
CA LYS A 180 17.91 6.56 -7.12
C LYS A 180 18.45 5.64 -6.03
N ASN A 181 18.87 6.22 -4.91
CA ASN A 181 19.45 5.48 -3.79
C ASN A 181 18.38 5.14 -2.75
N GLU A 182 18.64 4.07 -2.03
CA GLU A 182 17.75 3.53 -1.00
C GLU A 182 18.14 4.02 0.39
N GLU A 183 17.26 3.87 1.38
CA GLU A 183 17.56 4.09 2.81
C GLU A 183 17.45 2.79 3.61
N TYR A 184 17.96 1.69 3.08
CA TYR A 184 17.70 0.36 3.66
C TYR A 184 18.04 0.20 5.15
N ASP A 185 18.95 1.02 5.68
CA ASP A 185 19.31 1.04 7.10
C ASP A 185 18.31 1.84 7.97
N CYS A 186 17.50 2.72 7.37
CA CYS A 186 16.45 3.48 8.03
C CYS A 186 15.11 2.73 7.99
N MET A 187 15.00 1.65 8.76
CA MET A 187 13.86 0.72 8.62
C MET A 187 12.48 1.33 8.92
N LYS A 188 12.40 2.45 9.66
CA LYS A 188 11.14 3.12 10.03
C LYS A 188 10.57 4.03 8.92
N CYS A 189 11.28 4.13 7.80
CA CYS A 189 11.04 5.11 6.75
C CYS A 189 10.45 4.43 5.52
N PHE A 190 9.64 5.16 4.74
CA PHE A 190 9.11 4.60 3.49
C PHE A 190 10.22 4.26 2.50
N MET A 191 11.34 4.99 2.50
CA MET A 191 12.56 4.67 1.74
C MET A 191 13.42 3.55 2.35
N GLY A 192 13.00 3.03 3.50
CA GLY A 192 13.69 1.97 4.22
C GLY A 192 13.50 0.59 3.59
N ARG A 193 14.30 -0.38 4.04
CA ARG A 193 14.08 -1.77 3.67
C ARG A 193 12.77 -2.22 4.29
N GLY A 194 11.82 -2.64 3.44
CA GLY A 194 10.61 -3.28 3.93
C GLY A 194 10.96 -4.56 4.68
N VAL A 195 10.74 -4.58 5.99
CA VAL A 195 10.97 -5.76 6.83
C VAL A 195 9.68 -6.09 7.59
N PRO A 196 9.26 -7.37 7.59
CA PRO A 196 8.08 -7.80 8.32
C PRO A 196 8.09 -7.34 9.78
N GLY A 197 6.95 -6.82 10.26
CA GLY A 197 6.81 -6.32 11.63
C GLY A 197 7.25 -4.87 11.83
N ASN A 198 7.85 -4.23 10.83
CA ASN A 198 8.07 -2.79 10.84
C ASN A 198 7.08 -2.11 9.89
N THR A 199 6.32 -1.14 10.40
CA THR A 199 5.39 -0.35 9.59
C THR A 199 5.95 1.05 9.48
N PRO A 200 6.51 1.44 8.32
CA PRO A 200 6.99 2.79 8.13
C PRO A 200 5.88 3.80 8.36
N THR A 201 6.25 4.93 8.96
CA THR A 201 5.31 5.99 9.36
C THR A 201 5.53 7.30 8.61
N GLY A 202 6.67 7.45 7.93
CA GLY A 202 6.99 8.68 7.21
C GLY A 202 8.25 8.56 6.37
N TYR A 203 8.61 9.68 5.75
CA TYR A 203 9.93 9.91 5.15
C TYR A 203 10.87 10.43 6.22
N CYS A 204 12.14 10.05 6.14
CA CYS A 204 13.07 10.28 7.24
C CYS A 204 13.93 11.51 7.07
N ASP A 205 14.22 12.14 8.20
CA ASP A 205 15.09 13.28 8.40
C ASP A 205 16.21 12.89 9.37
N GLY A 206 17.06 13.85 9.75
CA GLY A 206 18.13 13.60 10.72
C GLY A 206 17.65 13.20 12.13
N SER A 207 16.37 13.41 12.48
CA SER A 207 15.81 13.12 13.80
C SER A 207 15.36 11.67 13.95
N ASN A 208 14.93 11.03 12.86
CA ASN A 208 14.35 9.68 12.87
C ASN A 208 15.17 8.64 12.08
N CYS A 209 16.21 9.07 11.34
CA CYS A 209 17.27 8.19 10.87
C CYS A 209 18.66 8.78 10.99
N SER A 210 19.50 8.19 11.84
CA SER A 210 20.88 8.63 12.08
C SER A 210 21.96 7.78 11.40
N VAL A 211 21.56 6.68 10.73
CA VAL A 211 22.48 5.65 10.22
C VAL A 211 22.63 5.63 8.70
N SER A 212 21.85 6.44 7.98
CA SER A 212 21.85 6.48 6.51
C SER A 212 21.74 7.90 5.97
N ASP A 213 21.36 8.05 4.70
CA ASP A 213 21.13 9.29 3.98
C ASP A 213 19.63 9.67 4.03
N PRO A 214 19.14 10.34 5.10
CA PRO A 214 17.72 10.65 5.26
C PRO A 214 17.19 11.53 4.12
N CYS A 215 16.02 11.18 3.61
CA CYS A 215 15.47 11.70 2.37
C CYS A 215 14.92 13.11 2.49
N TRP A 216 14.35 13.45 3.65
CA TRP A 216 13.58 14.67 3.80
C TRP A 216 14.42 15.92 3.54
N ASP A 217 15.45 16.11 4.35
CA ASP A 217 16.26 17.33 4.32
C ASP A 217 17.08 17.48 3.04
N LYS A 218 17.44 16.38 2.39
CA LYS A 218 18.33 16.38 1.24
C LYS A 218 17.60 16.37 -0.10
N TYR A 219 16.42 15.75 -0.16
CA TYR A 219 15.71 15.51 -1.41
C TYR A 219 14.31 16.12 -1.41
N PHE A 220 13.48 15.90 -0.39
CA PHE A 220 12.14 16.52 -0.34
C PHE A 220 12.22 18.04 -0.27
N SER A 221 13.06 18.59 0.61
CA SER A 221 13.25 20.04 0.71
C SER A 221 13.76 20.68 -0.59
N LYS A 222 14.47 19.90 -1.42
CA LYS A 222 14.99 20.37 -2.72
C LYS A 222 13.93 20.29 -3.81
N ALA A 223 13.18 19.18 -3.87
CA ALA A 223 12.10 18.99 -4.83
C ALA A 223 10.89 19.90 -4.52
N GLN A 224 10.65 20.17 -3.24
CA GLN A 224 9.54 20.97 -2.73
C GLN A 224 10.04 21.95 -1.65
N PRO A 225 10.67 23.09 -2.04
CA PRO A 225 11.27 24.03 -1.09
C PRO A 225 10.30 24.70 -0.11
N SER A 226 8.99 24.67 -0.40
CA SER A 226 7.95 25.14 0.51
C SER A 226 7.55 24.11 1.56
N TRP A 227 8.06 22.87 1.47
CA TRP A 227 7.76 21.83 2.44
C TRP A 227 8.64 21.95 3.68
N ILE A 228 8.02 21.84 4.84
CA ILE A 228 8.61 22.05 6.16
C ILE A 228 8.16 20.94 7.10
N HIS A 229 8.76 20.84 8.29
CA HIS A 229 8.19 20.03 9.37
C HIS A 229 7.31 20.93 10.26
N PRO A 230 6.00 21.07 9.99
CA PRO A 230 5.15 21.84 10.86
C PRO A 230 4.99 21.11 12.22
N ALA A 231 4.74 21.88 13.29
CA ALA A 231 4.47 21.30 14.61
C ALA A 231 3.19 20.44 14.63
N SER A 232 2.26 20.70 13.71
CA SER A 232 1.01 19.96 13.52
C SER A 232 0.47 20.15 12.11
N HIS A 233 -0.31 19.19 11.64
CA HIS A 233 -1.12 19.26 10.43
C HIS A 233 -2.48 18.61 10.71
N ASP A 234 -3.46 18.82 9.82
CA ASP A 234 -4.76 18.16 9.94
C ASP A 234 -4.59 16.65 9.97
N ALA A 235 -5.41 15.94 10.75
CA ALA A 235 -5.26 14.49 10.91
C ALA A 235 -5.56 13.71 9.61
N ASP A 236 -6.53 14.21 8.83
CA ASP A 236 -7.05 13.53 7.66
C ASP A 236 -6.75 14.31 6.37
N PRO A 237 -6.38 13.63 5.27
CA PRO A 237 -6.25 14.29 3.98
C PRO A 237 -7.59 14.73 3.40
N PRO A 238 -7.56 15.66 2.43
CA PRO A 238 -8.69 15.88 1.55
C PRO A 238 -9.11 14.58 0.83
N ALA A 239 -10.40 14.49 0.55
CA ALA A 239 -10.99 13.35 -0.14
C ALA A 239 -10.53 13.24 -1.59
N ILE A 240 -10.37 11.99 -2.05
CA ILE A 240 -9.96 11.66 -3.42
C ILE A 240 -11.20 11.63 -4.33
N ASN A 241 -11.08 12.25 -5.51
CA ASN A 241 -11.98 12.01 -6.63
C ASN A 241 -11.53 10.76 -7.41
N PHE A 242 -12.30 9.67 -7.35
CA PHE A 242 -12.00 8.46 -8.10
C PHE A 242 -12.72 8.46 -9.44
N ILE A 243 -12.00 8.09 -10.50
CA ILE A 243 -12.53 7.79 -11.82
C ILE A 243 -12.13 6.35 -12.13
N ILE A 244 -13.10 5.44 -12.25
CA ILE A 244 -12.84 4.02 -12.53
C ILE A 244 -13.43 3.70 -13.91
N THR A 245 -12.58 3.25 -14.82
CA THR A 245 -12.97 2.76 -16.14
C THR A 245 -12.76 1.25 -16.18
N ASP A 246 -13.87 0.51 -16.22
CA ASP A 246 -13.93 -0.95 -16.31
C ASP A 246 -14.29 -1.33 -17.76
N ASN A 247 -13.46 -2.15 -18.44
CA ASN A 247 -13.46 -2.35 -19.90
C ASN A 247 -13.82 -3.78 -20.36
#